data_AF-A0A224XTE0-F1
#
_entry.id   AF-A0A224XTE0-F1
#
_cell.length_a   1.000
_cell.length_b   1.000
_cell.length_c   1.000
_cell.angle_alpha   90.00
_cell.angle_beta   90.00
_cell.angle_gamma   90.00
#
_symmetry.space_group_name_H-M   'P 1'
#
loop_
_entity.id
_entity.type
_entity.pdbx_description
1 polymer ?
#
loop_
_entity_poly.entity_id
_entity_poly.type
_entity_poly.pdbx_seq_one_letter_code
_entity_poly.pdbx_strand_id
1 'polypeptide(L)'
;IVNMEVLDLEERRLFDNSIECIELHSHHPYASSKLLPGDEIRISVQHQDLYTLPSQSLLYLEGRFLKEDGSAIPTSSKLTNNAFAFLFDEIRYELSGVEIDRVKNPGIACTLKGLVSLKGGCQYIANWGWCYPQSDTLNITSNEGYFNVCIPLSSLLGFCEDYQKIVINVKQELILVRSRQDGNTYKFSRQRAEDVVENCKIELVKLCWKLPYVTVNEHQRLALMRHLKSEKVFSLSFRSWELYDYPLLPATQRQIWSVKTSSQLEKPRYLILAFQTGRANNVESDASHFDHCNVSNV
;
A
#
# COMPACT_ATOMS: atom_id res chain seq x y z
N ILE A 1 15.83 -37.82 17.21
CA ILE A 1 14.36 -37.75 17.28
C ILE A 1 14.05 -36.32 17.64
N VAL A 2 13.44 -35.57 16.71
CA VAL A 2 12.98 -34.21 16.99
C VAL A 2 11.84 -34.37 17.98
N ASN A 3 12.00 -33.89 19.21
CA ASN A 3 10.90 -33.85 20.17
C ASN A 3 9.78 -33.03 19.52
N MET A 4 8.68 -33.68 19.18
CA MET A 4 7.47 -32.98 18.78
C MET A 4 6.90 -32.34 20.04
N GLU A 5 7.02 -31.02 20.17
CA GLU A 5 6.46 -30.18 21.25
C GLU A 5 5.00 -30.56 21.58
N VAL A 6 4.23 -30.96 20.58
CA VAL A 6 2.81 -31.34 20.73
C VAL A 6 2.57 -32.52 21.69
N LEU A 7 3.57 -33.37 21.92
CA LEU A 7 3.46 -34.52 22.82
C LEU A 7 3.96 -34.24 24.25
N ASP A 8 4.53 -33.06 24.51
CA ASP A 8 5.02 -32.68 25.83
C ASP A 8 3.89 -32.08 26.70
N LEU A 9 3.11 -32.98 27.31
CA LEU A 9 2.00 -32.63 28.20
C LEU A 9 2.46 -32.00 29.53
N GLU A 10 3.76 -32.02 29.84
CA GLU A 10 4.35 -31.43 31.05
C GLU A 10 4.93 -30.03 30.81
N GLU A 11 4.84 -29.51 29.58
CA GLU A 11 5.33 -28.18 29.24
C GLU A 11 4.67 -27.11 30.13
N ARG A 12 5.49 -26.34 30.84
CA ARG A 12 4.99 -25.25 31.69
C ARG A 12 4.39 -24.17 30.82
N ARG A 13 3.13 -23.80 31.10
CA ARG A 13 2.49 -22.64 30.49
C ARG A 13 3.31 -21.37 30.76
N LEU A 14 3.93 -20.83 29.72
CA LEU A 14 4.57 -19.52 29.75
C LEU A 14 3.50 -18.46 29.46
N PHE A 15 3.21 -17.61 30.46
CA PHE A 15 2.38 -16.44 30.26
C PHE A 15 3.26 -15.27 29.82
N ASP A 16 3.19 -14.90 28.55
CA ASP A 16 3.81 -13.67 28.07
C ASP A 16 2.88 -12.48 28.29
N ASN A 17 3.09 -11.77 29.40
CA ASN A 17 2.36 -10.55 29.75
C ASN A 17 3.15 -9.28 29.36
N SER A 18 4.08 -9.38 28.41
CA SER A 18 4.92 -8.24 27.99
C SER A 18 4.12 -7.10 27.35
N ILE A 19 3.13 -7.45 26.53
CA ILE A 19 2.18 -6.53 25.90
C ILE A 19 0.83 -6.66 26.61
N GLU A 20 0.34 -5.56 27.14
CA GLU A 20 -0.96 -5.50 27.83
C GLU A 20 -2.11 -5.31 26.85
N CYS A 21 -1.92 -4.43 25.85
CA CYS A 21 -2.96 -4.10 24.88
C CYS A 21 -2.35 -3.62 23.56
N ILE A 22 -3.04 -3.91 22.45
CA ILE A 22 -2.79 -3.27 21.16
C ILE A 22 -4.09 -2.66 20.66
N GLU A 23 -4.11 -1.34 20.48
CA GLU A 23 -5.31 -0.59 20.10
C GLU A 23 -5.10 0.20 18.82
N LEU A 24 -6.05 0.08 17.89
CA LEU A 24 -5.95 0.71 16.58
C LEU A 24 -6.51 2.14 16.62
N HIS A 25 -5.64 3.13 16.48
CA HIS A 25 -5.99 4.55 16.56
C HIS A 25 -6.09 5.18 15.16
N SER A 26 -7.12 5.99 14.91
CA SER A 26 -7.32 6.66 13.62
C SER A 26 -6.77 8.08 13.63
N HIS A 27 -5.83 8.36 12.72
CA HIS A 27 -5.27 9.68 12.47
C HIS A 27 -5.80 10.26 11.16
N HIS A 28 -6.18 11.53 11.20
CA HIS A 28 -6.77 12.23 10.07
C HIS A 28 -5.80 13.25 9.46
N PRO A 29 -5.96 13.58 8.16
CA PRO A 29 -5.23 14.68 7.55
C PRO A 29 -5.49 15.99 8.28
N TYR A 30 -4.46 16.82 8.45
CA TYR A 30 -4.59 18.07 9.23
C TYR A 30 -4.90 19.32 8.38
N ALA A 31 -4.61 19.32 7.08
CA ALA A 31 -4.66 20.54 6.25
C ALA A 31 -5.77 20.59 5.18
N SER A 32 -6.30 19.45 4.72
CA SER A 32 -7.32 19.43 3.68
C SER A 32 -8.54 18.60 4.07
N SER A 33 -9.70 19.26 4.16
CA SER A 33 -11.00 18.59 4.25
C SER A 33 -11.49 18.08 2.89
N LYS A 34 -10.91 18.59 1.79
CA LYS A 34 -11.29 18.22 0.42
C LYS A 34 -10.15 17.40 -0.17
N LEU A 35 -10.27 16.08 -0.18
CA LEU A 35 -9.28 15.13 -0.70
C LEU A 35 -9.25 15.17 -2.24
N LEU A 36 -8.91 16.32 -2.82
CA LEU A 36 -9.04 16.60 -4.25
C LEU A 36 -7.90 15.97 -5.08
N PRO A 37 -8.14 15.68 -6.37
CA PRO A 37 -7.10 15.24 -7.30
C PRO A 37 -5.93 16.23 -7.37
N GLY A 38 -4.69 15.74 -7.25
CA GLY A 38 -3.48 16.54 -7.26
C GLY A 38 -3.03 17.10 -5.90
N ASP A 39 -3.85 16.97 -4.85
CA ASP A 39 -3.50 17.44 -3.52
C ASP A 39 -2.50 16.52 -2.81
N GLU A 40 -1.67 17.14 -1.96
CA GLU A 40 -0.82 16.43 -1.02
C GLU A 40 -1.54 16.28 0.33
N ILE A 41 -1.72 15.03 0.74
CA ILE A 41 -2.44 14.63 1.95
C ILE A 41 -1.41 14.22 2.99
N ARG A 42 -1.33 14.99 4.08
CA ARG A 42 -0.39 14.73 5.18
C ARG A 42 -1.11 14.33 6.45
N ILE A 43 -0.70 13.22 7.05
CA ILE A 43 -1.22 12.70 8.31
C ILE A 43 -0.06 12.59 9.27
N SER A 44 -0.13 13.29 10.40
CA SER A 44 0.94 13.31 11.40
C SER A 44 0.52 12.68 12.72
N VAL A 45 1.43 11.94 13.33
CA VAL A 45 1.32 11.41 14.70
C VAL A 45 2.36 12.12 15.54
N GLN A 46 1.91 13.01 16.43
CA GLN A 46 2.77 13.95 17.17
C GLN A 46 2.82 13.69 18.69
N HIS A 47 2.11 12.68 19.19
CA HIS A 47 2.06 12.45 20.63
C HIS A 47 3.39 11.92 21.17
N GLN A 48 3.87 12.55 22.22
CA GLN A 48 4.96 12.06 23.04
C GLN A 48 4.50 10.83 23.83
N ASP A 49 5.42 9.91 24.15
CA ASP A 49 5.17 8.69 24.94
C ASP A 49 4.32 7.59 24.29
N LEU A 50 4.32 7.51 22.96
CA LEU A 50 3.67 6.42 22.23
C LEU A 50 4.64 5.34 21.77
N TYR A 51 4.21 4.08 21.93
CA TYR A 51 4.78 2.93 21.22
C TYR A 51 3.80 2.53 20.13
N THR A 52 4.29 2.50 18.91
CA THR A 52 3.45 2.28 17.73
C THR A 52 4.01 1.14 16.90
N LEU A 53 3.15 0.47 16.13
CA LEU A 53 3.56 -0.64 15.27
C LEU A 53 3.19 -0.38 13.80
N PRO A 54 4.04 0.34 13.03
CA PRO A 54 3.75 0.71 11.66
C PRO A 54 3.49 -0.49 10.73
N SER A 55 4.09 -1.65 10.99
CA SER A 55 3.90 -2.86 10.16
C SER A 55 2.47 -3.41 10.16
N GLN A 56 1.71 -3.14 11.21
CA GLN A 56 0.31 -3.54 11.34
C GLN A 56 -0.66 -2.38 11.08
N SER A 57 -0.15 -1.26 10.56
CA SER A 57 -0.98 -0.10 10.27
C SER A 57 -1.73 -0.23 8.95
N LEU A 58 -2.86 0.46 8.87
CA LEU A 58 -3.79 0.39 7.74
C LEU A 58 -4.10 1.79 7.23
N LEU A 59 -4.25 1.94 5.93
CA LEU A 59 -4.88 3.09 5.29
C LEU A 59 -6.35 2.80 5.09
N TYR A 60 -7.21 3.56 5.76
CA TYR A 60 -8.66 3.47 5.59
C TYR A 60 -9.13 4.53 4.60
N LEU A 61 -9.92 4.11 3.63
CA LEU A 61 -10.54 4.97 2.62
C LEU A 61 -12.04 4.74 2.60
N GLU A 62 -12.79 5.82 2.47
CA GLU A 62 -14.22 5.83 2.26
C GLU A 62 -14.53 6.85 1.18
N GLY A 63 -15.41 6.50 0.25
CA GLY A 63 -15.70 7.36 -0.88
C GLY A 63 -16.83 6.86 -1.74
N ARG A 64 -16.97 7.53 -2.89
CA ARG A 64 -17.96 7.21 -3.90
C ARG A 64 -17.28 7.07 -5.25
N PHE A 65 -17.55 5.97 -5.93
CA PHE A 65 -17.28 5.82 -7.35
C PHE A 65 -18.51 6.33 -8.10
N LEU A 66 -18.35 7.27 -9.03
CA LEU A 66 -19.45 7.99 -9.68
C LEU A 66 -19.12 8.25 -11.15
N LYS A 67 -20.13 8.58 -11.96
CA LYS A 67 -19.89 9.25 -13.25
C LYS A 67 -19.32 10.65 -13.04
N GLU A 68 -18.69 11.21 -14.06
CA GLU A 68 -18.19 12.60 -14.03
C GLU A 68 -19.28 13.62 -13.66
N ASP A 69 -20.51 13.40 -14.16
CA ASP A 69 -21.69 14.24 -13.87
C ASP A 69 -22.24 14.08 -12.44
N GLY A 70 -21.68 13.16 -11.63
CA GLY A 70 -22.09 12.89 -10.26
C GLY A 70 -23.27 11.93 -10.13
N SER A 71 -23.78 11.38 -11.23
CA SER A 71 -24.80 10.33 -11.22
C SER A 71 -24.23 8.95 -10.87
N ALA A 72 -25.13 7.99 -10.66
CA ALA A 72 -24.77 6.62 -10.30
C ALA A 72 -23.88 5.94 -11.36
N ILE A 73 -22.98 5.06 -10.90
CA ILE A 73 -22.00 4.35 -11.73
C ILE A 73 -22.71 3.58 -12.85
N PRO A 74 -22.20 3.61 -14.09
CA PRO A 74 -22.73 2.76 -15.14
C PRO A 74 -22.34 1.30 -14.90
N THR A 75 -23.25 0.38 -15.24
CA THR A 75 -23.00 -1.07 -15.09
C THR A 75 -21.79 -1.57 -15.89
N SER A 76 -21.36 -0.82 -16.90
CA SER A 76 -20.18 -1.10 -17.72
C SER A 76 -18.85 -0.72 -17.06
N SER A 77 -18.84 0.14 -16.04
CA SER A 77 -17.61 0.57 -15.36
C SER A 77 -17.43 -0.17 -14.05
N LYS A 78 -16.27 -0.81 -13.88
CA LYS A 78 -15.90 -1.55 -12.66
C LYS A 78 -14.50 -1.19 -12.20
N LEU A 79 -14.27 -1.19 -10.89
CA LEU A 79 -12.95 -0.95 -10.31
C LEU A 79 -11.98 -2.08 -10.72
N THR A 80 -10.76 -1.72 -11.08
CA THR A 80 -9.68 -2.65 -11.48
C THR A 80 -9.00 -3.28 -10.26
N ASN A 81 -8.18 -4.31 -10.48
CA ASN A 81 -7.33 -4.83 -9.41
C ASN A 81 -6.39 -3.73 -8.90
N ASN A 82 -6.27 -3.63 -7.57
CA ASN A 82 -5.47 -2.62 -6.86
C ASN A 82 -5.92 -1.16 -7.12
N ALA A 83 -7.18 -0.94 -7.49
CA ALA A 83 -7.75 0.37 -7.85
C ALA A 83 -7.39 1.50 -6.87
N PHE A 84 -7.40 1.24 -5.57
CA PHE A 84 -7.16 2.29 -4.57
C PHE A 84 -5.69 2.70 -4.44
N ALA A 85 -4.74 1.85 -4.82
CA ALA A 85 -3.35 2.26 -4.91
C ALA A 85 -3.15 3.22 -6.10
N PHE A 86 -3.90 3.01 -7.20
CA PHE A 86 -3.89 3.92 -8.36
C PHE A 86 -4.47 5.32 -8.06
N LEU A 87 -5.12 5.52 -6.91
CA LEU A 87 -5.56 6.85 -6.50
C LEU A 87 -4.37 7.77 -6.16
N PHE A 88 -3.19 7.24 -5.89
CA PHE A 88 -2.04 8.00 -5.44
C PHE A 88 -0.88 7.92 -6.43
N ASP A 89 -0.25 9.07 -6.69
CA ASP A 89 0.99 9.16 -7.47
C ASP A 89 2.21 8.86 -6.62
N GLU A 90 2.11 9.05 -5.30
CA GLU A 90 3.19 8.82 -4.36
C GLU A 90 2.65 8.54 -2.95
N ILE A 91 3.31 7.62 -2.25
CA ILE A 91 3.15 7.41 -0.80
C ILE A 91 4.54 7.46 -0.17
N ARG A 92 4.66 8.22 0.92
CA ARG A 92 5.90 8.41 1.66
C ARG A 92 5.67 8.29 3.16
N TYR A 93 6.59 7.64 3.84
CA TYR A 93 6.62 7.53 5.29
C TYR A 93 7.88 8.20 5.84
N GLU A 94 7.68 9.12 6.79
CA GLU A 94 8.75 9.89 7.41
C GLU A 94 8.78 9.70 8.93
N LEU A 95 9.98 9.62 9.49
CA LEU A 95 10.24 9.62 10.93
C LEU A 95 11.03 10.87 11.29
N SER A 96 10.47 11.74 12.13
CA SER A 96 11.06 13.03 12.52
C SER A 96 11.53 13.88 11.33
N GLY A 97 10.78 13.86 10.22
CA GLY A 97 11.11 14.60 8.99
C GLY A 97 12.19 13.96 8.11
N VAL A 98 12.64 12.74 8.44
CA VAL A 98 13.53 11.94 7.59
C VAL A 98 12.69 10.95 6.80
N GLU A 99 12.81 10.97 5.46
CA GLU A 99 12.20 9.99 4.56
C GLU A 99 12.78 8.60 4.87
N ILE A 100 11.91 7.69 5.33
CA ILE A 100 12.27 6.29 5.61
C ILE A 100 11.95 5.42 4.41
N ASP A 101 10.76 5.60 3.82
CA ASP A 101 10.35 4.83 2.66
C ASP A 101 9.45 5.68 1.75
N ARG A 102 9.55 5.42 0.45
CA ARG A 102 8.83 6.15 -0.59
C ARG A 102 8.56 5.23 -1.76
N VAL A 103 7.29 5.14 -2.14
CA VAL A 103 6.84 4.41 -3.32
C VAL A 103 6.18 5.39 -4.28
N LYS A 104 6.77 5.53 -5.46
CA LYS A 104 6.21 6.28 -6.58
C LYS A 104 5.30 5.38 -7.41
N ASN A 105 4.20 5.95 -7.88
CA ASN A 105 3.12 5.24 -8.59
C ASN A 105 2.79 3.91 -7.89
N PRO A 106 2.28 3.96 -6.64
CA PRO A 106 1.91 2.77 -5.86
C PRO A 106 0.93 1.87 -6.62
N GLY A 107 0.09 2.42 -7.49
CA GLY A 107 -0.76 1.65 -8.40
C GLY A 107 0.02 0.60 -9.19
N ILE A 108 1.06 1.00 -9.94
CA ILE A 108 1.88 0.04 -10.72
C ILE A 108 2.84 -0.74 -9.81
N ALA A 109 3.59 -0.05 -8.94
CA ALA A 109 4.63 -0.67 -8.13
C ALA A 109 4.09 -1.77 -7.22
N CYS A 110 2.99 -1.50 -6.51
CA CYS A 110 2.38 -2.46 -5.60
C CYS A 110 1.64 -3.57 -6.35
N THR A 111 1.13 -3.30 -7.56
CA THR A 111 0.54 -4.35 -8.41
C THR A 111 1.59 -5.35 -8.85
N LEU A 112 2.74 -4.89 -9.38
CA LEU A 112 3.84 -5.76 -9.77
C LEU A 112 4.35 -6.59 -8.60
N LYS A 113 4.58 -5.94 -7.46
CA LYS A 113 4.98 -6.63 -6.23
C LYS A 113 3.91 -7.63 -5.80
N GLY A 114 2.64 -7.25 -5.81
CA GLY A 114 1.51 -8.09 -5.43
C GLY A 114 1.41 -9.35 -6.28
N LEU A 115 1.52 -9.23 -7.61
CA LEU A 115 1.45 -10.36 -8.54
C LEU A 115 2.54 -11.41 -8.30
N VAL A 116 3.74 -11.00 -7.88
CA VAL A 116 4.86 -11.91 -7.61
C VAL A 116 4.84 -12.46 -6.17
N SER A 117 4.35 -11.67 -5.20
CA SER A 117 4.46 -11.99 -3.78
C SER A 117 3.22 -12.64 -3.18
N LEU A 118 2.03 -12.31 -3.67
CA LEU A 118 0.76 -12.81 -3.13
C LEU A 118 0.45 -14.20 -3.71
N LYS A 119 0.56 -15.24 -2.87
CA LYS A 119 0.22 -16.63 -3.25
C LYS A 119 -1.29 -16.88 -3.20
N GLY A 120 -1.72 -17.98 -3.82
CA GLY A 120 -3.12 -18.46 -3.92
C GLY A 120 -3.79 -18.79 -2.57
N GLY A 121 -4.06 -17.76 -1.78
CA GLY A 121 -4.94 -17.73 -0.60
C GLY A 121 -5.70 -16.39 -0.50
N CYS A 122 -5.62 -15.58 -1.55
CA CYS A 122 -6.11 -14.19 -1.65
C CYS A 122 -7.64 -14.05 -1.70
N GLN A 123 -8.41 -15.06 -1.28
CA GLN A 123 -9.89 -15.02 -1.32
C GLN A 123 -10.49 -13.97 -0.37
N TYR A 124 -9.68 -13.43 0.55
CA TYR A 124 -10.14 -12.55 1.62
C TYR A 124 -9.50 -11.15 1.60
N ILE A 125 -8.80 -10.75 0.52
CA ILE A 125 -8.14 -9.44 0.42
C ILE A 125 -8.83 -8.45 -0.53
N ALA A 126 -10.07 -8.74 -0.92
CA ALA A 126 -10.90 -7.80 -1.68
C ALA A 126 -11.06 -6.45 -0.95
N ASN A 127 -11.09 -6.46 0.39
CA ASN A 127 -11.12 -5.26 1.22
C ASN A 127 -9.83 -4.42 1.17
N TRP A 128 -8.75 -4.97 0.62
CA TRP A 128 -7.51 -4.25 0.32
C TRP A 128 -7.52 -3.67 -1.10
N GLY A 129 -8.56 -3.96 -1.88
CA GLY A 129 -8.63 -3.65 -3.30
C GLY A 129 -7.97 -4.70 -4.19
N TRP A 130 -7.75 -5.92 -3.73
CA TRP A 130 -7.10 -6.97 -4.53
C TRP A 130 -8.05 -8.10 -4.89
N CYS A 131 -8.13 -8.45 -6.18
CA CYS A 131 -9.01 -9.50 -6.70
C CYS A 131 -8.34 -10.58 -7.56
N TYR A 132 -7.10 -10.36 -8.01
CA TYR A 132 -6.37 -11.35 -8.81
C TYR A 132 -5.88 -12.54 -7.95
N PRO A 133 -5.93 -13.80 -8.42
CA PRO A 133 -6.33 -14.28 -9.76
C PRO A 133 -7.82 -14.67 -9.88
N GLN A 134 -8.67 -14.33 -8.91
CA GLN A 134 -10.05 -14.82 -8.87
C GLN A 134 -10.96 -14.06 -9.82
N SER A 135 -10.80 -12.74 -9.89
CA SER A 135 -11.50 -11.88 -10.84
C SER A 135 -10.58 -10.75 -11.30
N ASP A 136 -10.91 -10.21 -12.47
CA ASP A 136 -10.20 -9.06 -13.03
C ASP A 136 -10.73 -7.73 -12.48
N THR A 137 -11.95 -7.72 -11.91
CA THR A 137 -12.60 -6.52 -11.39
C THR A 137 -13.05 -6.69 -9.94
N LEU A 138 -13.03 -5.60 -9.17
CA LEU A 138 -13.50 -5.54 -7.79
C LEU A 138 -15.01 -5.26 -7.73
N ASN A 139 -15.72 -6.05 -6.92
CA ASN A 139 -17.16 -5.88 -6.64
C ASN A 139 -17.37 -5.47 -5.17
N ILE A 140 -16.96 -4.25 -4.81
CA ILE A 140 -16.98 -3.73 -3.42
C ILE A 140 -17.76 -2.42 -3.27
N THR A 141 -18.36 -1.94 -4.36
CA THR A 141 -19.18 -0.73 -4.39
C THR A 141 -20.65 -1.07 -4.19
N SER A 142 -21.38 -0.24 -3.44
CA SER A 142 -22.84 -0.32 -3.39
C SER A 142 -23.48 0.10 -4.72
N ASN A 143 -24.79 -0.13 -4.86
CA ASN A 143 -25.55 0.31 -6.04
C ASN A 143 -25.50 1.84 -6.27
N GLU A 144 -25.28 2.61 -5.19
CA GLU A 144 -25.14 4.07 -5.22
C GLU A 144 -23.67 4.54 -5.31
N GLY A 145 -22.76 3.57 -5.43
CA GLY A 145 -21.33 3.76 -5.64
C GLY A 145 -20.48 3.98 -4.40
N TYR A 146 -21.05 3.84 -3.20
CA TYR A 146 -20.29 3.95 -1.96
C TYR A 146 -19.34 2.76 -1.77
N PHE A 147 -18.14 3.04 -1.29
CA PHE A 147 -17.17 2.03 -0.89
C PHE A 147 -16.48 2.42 0.42
N ASN A 148 -15.99 1.41 1.12
CA ASN A 148 -15.06 1.56 2.23
C ASN A 148 -14.03 0.42 2.20
N VAL A 149 -12.76 0.76 2.36
CA VAL A 149 -11.65 -0.20 2.28
C VAL A 149 -10.60 0.06 3.36
N CYS A 150 -9.90 -1.01 3.74
CA CYS A 150 -8.76 -0.95 4.66
C CYS A 150 -7.56 -1.61 3.97
N ILE A 151 -6.58 -0.82 3.57
CA ILE A 151 -5.39 -1.31 2.85
C ILE A 151 -4.23 -1.37 3.86
N PRO A 152 -3.60 -2.54 4.09
CA PRO A 152 -2.42 -2.61 4.93
C PRO A 152 -1.29 -1.76 4.36
N LEU A 153 -0.60 -0.97 5.20
CA LEU A 153 0.57 -0.25 4.71
C LEU A 153 1.70 -1.20 4.29
N SER A 154 1.74 -2.43 4.79
CA SER A 154 2.67 -3.47 4.35
C SER A 154 2.48 -3.92 2.90
N SER A 155 1.32 -3.64 2.28
CA SER A 155 1.13 -3.84 0.83
C SER A 155 1.53 -2.63 0.00
N LEU A 156 1.74 -1.47 0.62
CA LEU A 156 2.03 -0.19 -0.04
C LEU A 156 3.47 0.30 0.17
N LEU A 157 4.10 -0.07 1.28
CA LEU A 157 5.43 0.36 1.70
C LEU A 157 6.25 -0.85 2.17
N GLY A 158 7.51 -0.91 1.76
CA GLY A 158 8.45 -1.97 2.12
C GLY A 158 8.91 -1.90 3.57
N PHE A 159 9.02 -0.68 4.14
CA PHE A 159 9.29 -0.51 5.56
C PHE A 159 8.19 -1.17 6.42
N CYS A 160 6.92 -0.94 6.09
CA CYS A 160 5.80 -1.54 6.79
C CYS A 160 5.69 -3.06 6.54
N GLU A 161 6.23 -3.59 5.44
CA GLU A 161 6.29 -5.04 5.22
C GLU A 161 7.33 -5.73 6.11
N ASP A 162 8.56 -5.20 6.14
CA ASP A 162 9.70 -5.91 6.74
C ASP A 162 9.99 -5.49 8.19
N TYR A 163 9.73 -4.22 8.55
CA TYR A 163 10.05 -3.71 9.89
C TYR A 163 8.93 -4.02 10.89
N GLN A 164 8.97 -5.22 11.47
CA GLN A 164 7.96 -5.72 12.40
C GLN A 164 8.17 -5.32 13.86
N LYS A 165 8.89 -4.22 14.12
CA LYS A 165 9.21 -3.76 15.49
C LYS A 165 8.50 -2.45 15.79
N ILE A 166 8.36 -2.15 17.09
CA ILE A 166 7.76 -0.90 17.53
C ILE A 166 8.64 0.31 17.19
N VAL A 167 7.98 1.44 16.93
CA VAL A 167 8.58 2.77 16.88
C VAL A 167 8.18 3.51 18.16
N ILE A 168 9.17 4.06 18.85
CA ILE A 168 9.05 4.59 20.21
C ILE A 168 9.29 6.10 20.22
N ASN A 169 8.31 6.89 20.64
CA ASN A 169 8.48 8.32 20.94
C ASN A 169 9.05 9.16 19.77
N VAL A 170 8.73 8.78 18.52
CA VAL A 170 9.16 9.48 17.31
C VAL A 170 7.95 10.07 16.59
N LYS A 171 8.06 11.32 16.14
CA LYS A 171 7.05 11.94 15.25
C LYS A 171 7.00 11.16 13.95
N GLN A 172 5.80 10.77 13.52
CA GLN A 172 5.61 10.02 12.27
C GLN A 172 4.73 10.80 11.34
N GLU A 173 5.04 10.78 10.05
CA GLU A 173 4.23 11.40 9.02
C GLU A 173 4.02 10.42 7.87
N LEU A 174 2.75 10.24 7.49
CA LEU A 174 2.35 9.56 6.28
C LEU A 174 1.88 10.62 5.29
N ILE A 175 2.55 10.68 4.14
CA ILE A 175 2.31 11.66 3.09
C ILE A 175 1.83 10.90 1.85
N LEU A 176 0.70 11.29 1.29
CA LEU A 176 0.14 10.72 0.07
C LEU A 176 -0.10 11.84 -0.93
N VAL A 177 0.32 11.67 -2.19
CA VAL A 177 0.00 12.59 -3.27
C VAL A 177 -1.13 12.00 -4.09
N ARG A 178 -2.30 12.63 -4.10
CA ARG A 178 -3.47 12.16 -4.87
C ARG A 178 -3.20 12.34 -6.36
N SER A 179 -3.38 11.28 -7.14
CA SER A 179 -3.32 11.34 -8.61
C SER A 179 -4.29 12.38 -9.15
N ARG A 180 -3.90 13.04 -10.23
CA ARG A 180 -4.75 14.00 -10.96
C ARG A 180 -5.84 13.31 -11.80
N GLN A 181 -5.70 12.02 -12.06
CA GLN A 181 -6.57 11.24 -12.93
C GLN A 181 -6.95 9.92 -12.28
N ASP A 182 -8.21 9.50 -12.48
CA ASP A 182 -8.73 8.25 -11.95
C ASP A 182 -8.80 7.13 -12.98
N GLY A 183 -8.34 7.37 -14.22
CA GLY A 183 -8.49 6.45 -15.34
C GLY A 183 -7.87 5.06 -15.12
N ASN A 184 -6.85 4.95 -14.25
CA ASN A 184 -6.24 3.66 -13.91
C ASN A 184 -7.02 2.85 -12.84
N THR A 185 -7.99 3.48 -12.16
CA THR A 185 -8.69 2.87 -11.02
C THR A 185 -9.88 2.01 -11.45
N TYR A 186 -10.37 2.19 -12.67
CA TYR A 186 -11.52 1.47 -13.20
C TYR A 186 -11.35 1.12 -14.67
N LYS A 187 -12.14 0.15 -15.11
CA LYS A 187 -12.24 -0.30 -16.49
C LYS A 187 -13.68 -0.19 -16.96
N PHE A 188 -13.87 0.48 -18.09
CA PHE A 188 -15.09 0.47 -18.87
C PHE A 188 -15.10 -0.75 -19.80
N SER A 189 -16.13 -1.59 -19.67
CA SER A 189 -16.35 -2.74 -20.53
C SER A 189 -17.45 -2.43 -21.53
N ARG A 190 -17.07 -2.20 -22.79
CA ARG A 190 -17.99 -2.01 -23.92
C ARG A 190 -18.77 -3.30 -24.18
N GLN A 191 -20.10 -3.25 -24.19
CA GLN A 191 -20.95 -4.42 -24.50
C GLN A 191 -21.40 -4.41 -25.97
N ARG A 192 -21.63 -3.23 -26.54
CA ARG A 192 -21.95 -3.02 -27.97
C ARG A 192 -21.01 -1.99 -28.58
N ALA A 193 -20.71 -2.13 -29.88
CA ALA A 193 -19.77 -1.25 -30.59
C ALA A 193 -20.15 0.24 -30.53
N GLU A 194 -21.45 0.54 -30.34
CA GLU A 194 -22.01 1.89 -30.28
C GLU A 194 -22.01 2.51 -28.88
N ASP A 195 -21.62 1.77 -27.83
CA ASP A 195 -21.62 2.30 -26.47
C ASP A 195 -20.57 3.41 -26.34
N VAL A 196 -21.04 4.60 -25.94
CA VAL A 196 -20.19 5.75 -25.64
C VAL A 196 -19.40 5.47 -24.36
N VAL A 197 -18.10 5.74 -24.40
CA VAL A 197 -17.24 5.61 -23.22
C VAL A 197 -17.66 6.67 -22.20
N GLU A 198 -18.16 6.22 -21.06
CA GLU A 198 -18.54 7.10 -19.95
C GLU A 198 -17.38 7.19 -18.95
N ASN A 199 -16.85 8.40 -18.81
CA ASN A 199 -15.83 8.67 -17.80
C ASN A 199 -16.46 8.69 -16.40
N CYS A 200 -15.74 8.09 -15.47
CA CYS A 200 -16.06 8.02 -14.05
C CYS A 200 -14.94 8.66 -13.21
N LYS A 201 -15.31 9.05 -11.99
CA LYS A 201 -14.43 9.67 -11.00
C LYS A 201 -14.58 9.00 -9.63
N ILE A 202 -13.54 9.12 -8.80
CA ILE A 202 -13.55 8.65 -7.42
C ILE A 202 -13.49 9.84 -6.46
N GLU A 203 -14.59 10.07 -5.74
CA GLU A 203 -14.70 11.07 -4.69
C GLU A 203 -14.36 10.45 -3.34
N LEU A 204 -13.25 10.89 -2.72
CA LEU A 204 -12.87 10.46 -1.38
C LEU A 204 -13.59 11.32 -0.34
N VAL A 205 -14.39 10.66 0.52
CA VAL A 205 -15.11 11.29 1.63
C VAL A 205 -14.28 11.28 2.90
N LYS A 206 -13.60 10.15 3.17
CA LYS A 206 -12.78 9.99 4.37
C LYS A 206 -11.51 9.22 4.04
N LEU A 207 -10.40 9.71 4.57
CA LEU A 207 -9.11 9.05 4.54
C LEU A 207 -8.52 9.15 5.94
N CYS A 208 -8.13 8.02 6.52
CA CYS A 208 -7.41 8.01 7.79
C CYS A 208 -6.34 6.93 7.85
N TRP A 209 -5.25 7.24 8.55
CA TRP A 209 -4.21 6.29 8.88
C TRP A 209 -4.55 5.65 10.21
N LYS A 210 -4.79 4.34 10.20
CA LYS A 210 -5.05 3.55 11.39
C LYS A 210 -3.74 2.95 11.89
N LEU A 211 -3.22 3.47 13.00
CA LEU A 211 -1.93 3.10 13.58
C LEU A 211 -2.14 2.33 14.90
N PRO A 212 -1.61 1.09 15.03
CA PRO A 212 -1.67 0.35 16.29
C PRO A 212 -0.77 0.97 17.34
N TYR A 213 -1.35 1.22 18.52
CA TYR A 213 -0.64 1.65 19.72
C TYR A 213 -0.44 0.43 20.62
N VAL A 214 0.78 0.26 21.13
CA VAL A 214 1.17 -0.88 21.94
C VAL A 214 1.35 -0.44 23.38
N THR A 215 0.47 -0.90 24.26
CA THR A 215 0.63 -0.74 25.71
C THR A 215 1.42 -1.93 26.22
N VAL A 216 2.54 -1.67 26.87
CA VAL A 216 3.43 -2.70 27.45
C VAL A 216 3.40 -2.59 28.97
N ASN A 217 3.68 -3.70 29.63
CA ASN A 217 3.74 -3.71 31.09
C ASN A 217 4.86 -2.83 31.65
N GLU A 218 4.78 -2.50 32.94
CA GLU A 218 5.75 -1.60 33.59
C GLU A 218 7.20 -2.11 33.48
N HIS A 219 7.41 -3.43 33.57
CA HIS A 219 8.73 -4.03 33.46
C HIS A 219 9.37 -3.79 32.08
N GLN A 220 8.60 -4.03 31.00
CA GLN A 220 9.03 -3.80 29.63
C GLN A 220 9.16 -2.31 29.32
N ARG A 221 8.24 -1.48 29.84
CA ARG A 221 8.35 -0.02 29.75
C ARG A 221 9.69 0.46 30.30
N LEU A 222 10.07 0.01 31.49
CA LEU A 222 11.37 0.34 32.10
C LEU A 222 12.56 -0.17 31.27
N ALA A 223 12.46 -1.38 30.70
CA ALA A 223 13.49 -1.94 29.83
C ALA A 223 13.68 -1.09 28.54
N LEU A 224 12.59 -0.73 27.87
CA LEU A 224 12.61 0.14 26.69
C LEU A 224 13.17 1.53 27.03
N MET A 225 12.82 2.11 28.18
CA MET A 225 13.38 3.39 28.63
C MET A 225 14.89 3.30 28.90
N ARG A 226 15.40 2.17 29.43
CA ARG A 226 16.84 1.95 29.57
C ARG A 226 17.54 1.88 28.22
N HIS A 227 16.91 1.26 27.22
CA HIS A 227 17.43 1.25 25.86
C HIS A 227 17.52 2.66 25.25
N LEU A 228 16.49 3.50 25.42
CA LEU A 228 16.54 4.90 24.99
C LEU A 228 17.65 5.69 25.69
N LYS A 229 17.77 5.55 27.02
CA LYS A 229 18.85 6.21 27.79
C LYS A 229 20.25 5.77 27.40
N SER A 230 20.40 4.55 26.91
CA SER A 230 21.69 4.04 26.45
C SER A 230 22.14 4.60 25.10
N GLU A 231 21.27 5.37 24.41
CA GLU A 231 21.52 5.96 23.09
C GLU A 231 22.06 4.94 22.06
N LYS A 232 21.68 3.66 22.22
CA LYS A 232 22.10 2.61 21.31
C LYS A 232 21.46 2.84 19.94
N VAL A 233 22.30 2.81 18.92
CA VAL A 233 21.85 2.86 17.53
C VAL A 233 21.26 1.49 17.15
N PHE A 234 20.04 1.50 16.63
CA PHE A 234 19.37 0.30 16.11
C PHE A 234 19.36 0.34 14.59
N SER A 235 19.75 -0.77 13.95
CA SER A 235 19.67 -0.91 12.50
C SER A 235 18.23 -1.15 12.06
N LEU A 236 17.69 -0.24 11.24
CA LEU A 236 16.40 -0.37 10.56
C LEU A 236 16.63 -1.13 9.25
N SER A 237 16.30 -2.41 9.20
CA SER A 237 16.54 -3.25 8.02
C SER A 237 15.22 -3.58 7.35
N PHE A 238 15.06 -3.18 6.09
CA PHE A 238 13.88 -3.43 5.26
C PHE A 238 14.24 -3.38 3.77
N ARG A 239 13.35 -3.86 2.91
CA ARG A 239 13.46 -3.75 1.45
C ARG A 239 12.64 -2.56 0.98
N SER A 240 13.28 -1.55 0.42
CA SER A 240 12.59 -0.48 -0.31
C SER A 240 12.20 -0.93 -1.72
N TRP A 241 11.15 -0.33 -2.29
CA TRP A 241 10.72 -0.60 -3.65
C TRP A 241 10.90 0.65 -4.50
N GLU A 242 11.68 0.55 -5.58
CA GLU A 242 11.89 1.65 -6.51
C GLU A 242 11.31 1.31 -7.89
N LEU A 243 10.41 2.16 -8.38
CA LEU A 243 9.82 2.02 -9.71
C LEU A 243 10.53 2.93 -10.70
N TYR A 244 11.00 2.34 -11.81
CA TYR A 244 11.51 3.05 -12.97
C TYR A 244 10.51 2.91 -14.12
N ASP A 245 9.73 3.97 -14.37
CA ASP A 245 8.75 4.01 -15.45
C ASP A 245 9.37 4.65 -16.70
N TYR A 246 9.18 3.99 -17.84
CA TYR A 246 9.65 4.43 -19.16
C TYR A 246 8.45 4.45 -20.12
N PRO A 247 7.80 5.61 -20.32
CA PRO A 247 6.56 5.70 -21.08
C PRO A 247 6.75 5.43 -22.58
N LEU A 248 7.98 5.57 -23.08
CA LEU A 248 8.33 5.33 -24.48
C LEU A 248 9.55 4.42 -24.53
N LEU A 249 9.35 3.22 -25.05
CA LEU A 249 10.42 2.29 -25.37
C LEU A 249 11.02 2.66 -26.73
N PRO A 250 12.31 3.03 -26.81
CA PRO A 250 12.96 3.27 -28.09
C PRO A 250 13.00 2.00 -28.93
N ALA A 251 12.91 2.14 -30.26
CA ALA A 251 12.99 1.03 -31.22
C ALA A 251 14.44 0.51 -31.38
N THR A 252 15.06 0.16 -30.26
CA THR A 252 16.45 -0.32 -30.16
C THR A 252 16.48 -1.72 -29.58
N GLN A 253 17.40 -2.56 -30.05
CA GLN A 253 17.55 -3.94 -29.56
C GLN A 253 18.23 -4.05 -28.20
N ARG A 254 18.78 -2.95 -27.66
CA ARG A 254 19.43 -2.91 -26.35
C ARG A 254 19.06 -1.63 -25.64
N GLN A 255 18.63 -1.77 -24.39
CA GLN A 255 18.40 -0.66 -23.49
C GLN A 255 19.19 -0.90 -22.20
N ILE A 256 19.79 0.17 -21.67
CA ILE A 256 20.54 0.15 -20.42
C ILE A 256 19.76 0.98 -19.42
N TRP A 257 19.45 0.39 -18.27
CA TRP A 257 18.81 1.08 -17.16
C TRP A 257 19.82 1.36 -16.06
N SER A 258 19.88 2.60 -15.60
CA SER A 258 20.69 2.97 -14.44
C SER A 258 19.88 2.70 -13.18
N VAL A 259 20.20 1.59 -12.51
CA VAL A 259 19.70 1.31 -11.15
C VAL A 259 20.57 2.07 -10.17
N LYS A 260 19.98 2.97 -9.39
CA LYS A 260 20.71 3.64 -8.31
C LYS A 260 20.96 2.64 -7.20
N THR A 261 22.21 2.56 -6.77
CA THR A 261 22.60 1.77 -5.59
C THR A 261 23.46 2.66 -4.70
N SER A 262 23.06 2.86 -3.45
CA SER A 262 23.93 3.46 -2.46
C SER A 262 25.09 2.49 -2.14
N SER A 263 26.33 2.96 -2.26
CA SER A 263 27.54 2.11 -2.25
C SER A 263 27.79 1.32 -0.96
N GLN A 264 27.02 1.54 0.12
CA GLN A 264 27.24 0.85 1.40
C GLN A 264 25.98 0.34 2.12
N LEU A 265 24.78 0.83 1.79
CA LEU A 265 23.55 0.50 2.54
C LEU A 265 22.52 -0.30 1.72
N GLU A 266 22.48 -0.09 0.41
CA GLU A 266 21.43 -0.65 -0.45
C GLU A 266 22.04 -1.65 -1.42
N LYS A 267 21.44 -2.85 -1.49
CA LYS A 267 21.81 -3.87 -2.47
C LYS A 267 20.55 -4.34 -3.18
N PRO A 268 20.50 -4.29 -4.52
CA PRO A 268 19.34 -4.79 -5.26
C PRO A 268 19.23 -6.29 -5.02
N ARG A 269 18.05 -6.76 -4.59
CA ARG A 269 17.79 -8.19 -4.33
C ARG A 269 16.93 -8.84 -5.40
N TYR A 270 15.98 -8.08 -5.94
CA TYR A 270 15.02 -8.55 -6.94
C TYR A 270 14.85 -7.48 -8.00
N LEU A 271 14.68 -7.89 -9.24
CA LEU A 271 14.30 -7.04 -10.35
C LEU A 271 13.04 -7.63 -10.98
N ILE A 272 12.00 -6.81 -11.08
CA ILE A 272 10.74 -7.17 -11.73
C ILE A 272 10.66 -6.33 -13.01
N LEU A 273 10.64 -7.01 -14.16
CA LEU A 273 10.45 -6.39 -15.46
C LEU A 273 9.01 -6.66 -15.92
N ALA A 274 8.34 -5.61 -16.38
CA ALA A 274 7.00 -5.74 -16.94
C ALA A 274 6.80 -4.73 -18.08
N PHE A 275 5.90 -5.07 -19.00
CA PHE A 275 5.58 -4.26 -20.17
C PHE A 275 4.08 -3.93 -20.17
N GLN A 276 3.73 -2.75 -20.68
CA GLN A 276 2.34 -2.36 -20.91
C GLN A 276 2.21 -1.58 -22.21
N THR A 277 1.16 -1.86 -22.97
CA THR A 277 0.88 -1.21 -24.25
C THR A 277 -0.43 -0.42 -24.16
N GLY A 278 -0.36 0.92 -24.14
CA GLY A 278 -1.55 1.77 -24.25
C GLY A 278 -2.56 1.65 -23.10
N ARG A 279 -2.13 1.25 -21.90
CA ARG A 279 -2.99 1.03 -20.72
C ARG A 279 -3.05 2.23 -19.76
N ALA A 280 -2.00 3.06 -19.73
CA ALA A 280 -1.92 4.19 -18.81
C ALA A 280 -3.04 5.22 -19.06
N ASN A 281 -3.86 5.46 -18.04
CA ASN A 281 -5.05 6.32 -18.05
C ASN A 281 -6.03 6.02 -19.19
N ASN A 282 -6.05 4.78 -19.67
CA ASN A 282 -6.99 4.32 -20.69
C ASN A 282 -8.09 3.48 -20.06
N VAL A 283 -9.27 4.05 -19.90
CA VAL A 283 -10.41 3.39 -19.23
C VAL A 283 -10.91 2.14 -19.95
N GLU A 284 -10.61 1.94 -21.23
CA GLU A 284 -11.00 0.72 -21.96
C GLU A 284 -10.04 -0.45 -21.68
N SER A 285 -8.85 -0.17 -21.15
CA SER A 285 -7.80 -1.15 -20.90
C SER A 285 -7.40 -1.17 -19.43
N ASP A 286 -7.33 -2.37 -18.85
CA ASP A 286 -6.96 -2.48 -17.43
C ASP A 286 -5.48 -2.17 -17.21
N ALA A 287 -5.19 -1.14 -16.40
CA ALA A 287 -3.86 -0.70 -16.02
C ALA A 287 -3.15 -1.64 -15.04
N SER A 288 -3.85 -2.59 -14.43
CA SER A 288 -3.26 -3.61 -13.55
C SER A 288 -2.70 -4.83 -14.29
N HIS A 289 -3.00 -4.96 -15.60
CA HIS A 289 -2.50 -6.05 -16.43
C HIS A 289 -1.19 -5.69 -17.13
N PHE A 290 -0.30 -6.67 -17.25
CA PHE A 290 0.99 -6.52 -17.92
C PHE A 290 1.08 -7.48 -19.10
N ASP A 291 1.71 -7.03 -20.18
CA ASP A 291 1.85 -7.77 -21.42
C ASP A 291 3.06 -8.73 -21.31
N HIS A 292 2.88 -9.98 -21.74
CA HIS A 292 3.95 -11.00 -21.67
C HIS A 292 5.12 -10.68 -22.60
N CYS A 293 4.86 -9.96 -23.70
CA CYS A 293 5.80 -9.58 -24.76
C CYS A 293 6.70 -10.71 -25.33
N ASN A 294 6.49 -11.96 -24.92
CA ASN A 294 7.29 -13.14 -25.28
C ASN A 294 8.80 -12.93 -25.13
N VAL A 295 9.21 -12.13 -24.13
CA VAL A 295 10.62 -11.87 -23.87
C VAL A 295 11.23 -13.09 -23.17
N SER A 296 12.26 -13.66 -23.78
CA SER A 296 13.10 -14.71 -23.19
C SER A 296 14.49 -14.16 -22.87
N ASN A 297 15.13 -14.62 -21.79
CA ASN A 297 16.46 -14.21 -21.32
C ASN A 297 16.54 -12.73 -20.87
N VAL A 298 15.84 -12.41 -19.77
CA VAL A 298 15.94 -11.12 -19.05
C VAL A 298 17.05 -11.19 -18.01
#